data_AF-A0A2P5AAV1-F1
#
_entry.id   AF-A0A2P5AAV1-F1
#
_cell.length_a   1.000
_cell.length_b   1.000
_cell.length_c   1.000
_cell.angle_alpha   90.00
_cell.angle_beta   90.00
_cell.angle_gamma   90.00
#
_symmetry.space_group_name_H-M   'P 1'
#
loop_
_entity.id
_entity.type
_entity.pdbx_description
1 polymer ?
#
loop_
_entity_poly.entity_id
_entity_poly.type
_entity_poly.pdbx_seq_one_letter_code
_entity_poly.pdbx_strand_id
1 'polypeptide(L)' 'MAKRILIPLVLFWVNYMYVLCLAQANVPAIFILGDSTADVGTNNFLPGSNARADFPHNGVDFPQSIPT' A
#
# COMPACT_ATOMS: atom_id res chain seq x y z
N MET A 1 -36.37 -25.81 -11.21
CA MET A 1 -35.52 -25.79 -9.99
C MET A 1 -34.30 -24.90 -10.16
N ALA A 2 -33.49 -25.08 -11.21
CA ALA A 2 -32.30 -24.23 -11.50
C ALA A 2 -32.58 -22.71 -11.52
N LYS A 3 -33.68 -22.26 -12.15
CA LYS A 3 -34.06 -20.83 -12.18
C LYS A 3 -34.38 -20.24 -10.80
N ARG A 4 -34.80 -21.07 -9.83
CA ARG A 4 -35.10 -20.64 -8.45
C ARG A 4 -33.84 -20.38 -7.62
N ILE A 5 -32.70 -20.97 -8.02
CA ILE A 5 -31.40 -20.86 -7.33
C ILE A 5 -30.50 -19.83 -8.04
N LEU A 6 -30.67 -19.65 -9.35
CA LEU A 6 -29.86 -18.70 -10.12
C LEU A 6 -30.02 -17.25 -9.65
N ILE A 7 -31.25 -16.83 -9.35
CA ILE A 7 -31.55 -15.45 -8.94
C ILE A 7 -30.83 -15.06 -7.63
N PRO A 8 -30.94 -15.83 -6.52
CA PRO A 8 -30.23 -15.47 -5.29
C PRO A 8 -28.71 -15.53 -5.44
N LEU A 9 -28.16 -16.41 -6.30
CA LEU A 9 -26.72 -16.44 -6.59
C LEU A 9 -26.25 -15.17 -7.31
N VAL A 10 -27.01 -14.70 -8.29
CA VAL A 10 -26.71 -13.44 -9.00
C VAL A 10 -26.80 -12.26 -8.03
N LEU A 11 -27.83 -12.22 -7.18
CA LEU A 11 -27.98 -11.16 -6.18
C LEU A 11 -26.83 -11.16 -5.16
N PHE A 12 -26.41 -12.34 -4.70
CA PHE A 12 -25.25 -12.47 -3.81
C PHE A 12 -23.97 -11.96 -4.48
N TRP A 13 -23.75 -12.33 -5.74
CA TRP A 13 -22.57 -11.90 -6.49
C TRP A 13 -22.56 -10.38 -6.73
N VAL A 14 -23.70 -9.80 -7.12
CA VAL A 14 -23.86 -8.34 -7.28
C VAL A 14 -23.63 -7.61 -5.95
N ASN A 15 -24.17 -8.13 -4.84
CA ASN A 15 -23.97 -7.55 -3.52
C ASN A 15 -22.48 -7.62 -3.10
N TYR A 16 -21.81 -8.74 -3.35
CA TYR A 16 -20.39 -8.89 -3.07
C TYR A 16 -19.53 -7.90 -3.88
N MET A 17 -19.82 -7.74 -5.18
CA MET A 17 -19.13 -6.76 -6.03
C MET A 17 -19.38 -5.31 -5.59
N TYR A 18 -20.60 -5.01 -5.14
CA TYR A 18 -20.94 -3.70 -4.58
C TYR A 18 -20.14 -3.41 -3.29
N VAL A 19 -20.04 -4.38 -2.38
CA VAL A 19 -19.23 -4.25 -1.16
C VAL A 19 -17.75 -4.04 -1.47
N LEU A 20 -17.20 -4.75 -2.47
CA LEU A 20 -15.80 -4.55 -2.90
C LEU A 20 -15.56 -3.15 -3.47
N CYS A 21 -16.52 -2.61 -4.23
CA CYS A 21 -16.42 -1.25 -4.78
C CYS A 21 -16.43 -0.19 -3.67
N LEU A 22 -17.25 -0.39 -2.63
CA LEU A 22 -17.27 0.47 -1.45
C LEU A 22 -16.03 0.33 -0.56
N ALA A 23 -15.36 -0.82 -0.59
CA ALA A 23 -14.12 -1.07 0.14
C ALA A 23 -12.91 -0.33 -0.44
N GLN A 24 -13.08 0.45 -1.52
CA GLN A 24 -12.04 1.31 -2.04
C GLN A 24 -11.75 2.45 -1.06
N ALA A 25 -10.86 2.18 -0.11
CA ALA A 25 -10.36 3.16 0.83
C ALA A 25 -9.55 4.21 0.04
N ASN A 26 -10.14 5.38 -0.18
CA ASN A 26 -9.40 6.56 -0.60
C ASN A 26 -8.49 6.99 0.56
N VAL A 27 -7.30 6.41 0.63
CA VAL A 27 -6.27 6.84 1.56
C VAL A 27 -5.75 8.19 1.06
N PRO A 28 -5.79 9.26 1.89
CA PRO A 28 -5.30 10.56 1.47
C PRO A 28 -3.81 10.48 1.13
N ALA A 29 -3.42 11.12 0.03
CA ALA A 29 -2.00 11.29 -0.28
C ALA A 29 -1.34 12.16 0.80
N ILE A 30 -0.21 11.70 1.32
CA ILE A 30 0.61 12.45 2.28
C ILE A 30 1.91 12.84 1.58
N PHE A 31 2.20 14.14 1.59
CA PHE A 31 3.48 14.67 1.14
C PHE A 31 4.33 14.95 2.37
N ILE A 32 5.49 14.30 2.46
CA ILE A 32 6.44 14.48 3.55
C ILE A 32 7.64 15.23 2.98
N LEU A 33 7.95 16.38 3.58
CA LEU A 33 9.09 17.22 3.23
C LEU A 33 10.01 17.29 4.44
N GLY A 34 11.32 17.21 4.23
CA GLY A 34 12.27 17.23 5.33
C GLY A 34 13.71 17.04 4.86
N ASP A 35 14.56 16.65 5.80
CA ASP A 35 15.96 16.32 5.60
C ASP A 35 16.20 14.81 5.71
N SER A 36 17.41 14.39 6.06
CA SER A 36 17.78 12.98 6.26
C SER A 36 16.91 12.24 7.28
N THR A 37 16.27 12.94 8.22
CA THR A 37 15.36 12.33 9.20
C THR A 37 14.02 11.91 8.57
N ALA A 38 13.67 12.49 7.42
CA ALA A 38 12.46 12.17 6.67
C ALA A 38 12.74 11.26 5.46
N ASP A 39 14.01 11.02 5.10
CA ASP A 39 14.37 10.16 3.98
C ASP A 39 14.18 8.68 4.34
N VAL A 40 13.24 8.03 3.64
CA VAL A 40 12.93 6.60 3.77
C VAL A 40 13.52 5.76 2.64
N GLY A 41 14.65 6.21 2.07
CA GLY A 41 15.31 5.58 0.92
C GLY A 41 14.92 6.19 -0.43
N THR A 42 14.26 7.35 -0.42
CA THR A 42 13.95 8.07 -1.68
C THR A 42 15.23 8.48 -2.39
N ASN A 43 16.27 8.83 -1.64
CA ASN A 43 17.55 9.22 -2.20
C ASN A 43 18.30 8.07 -2.90
N ASN A 44 17.88 6.81 -2.72
CA ASN A 44 18.50 5.68 -3.41
C ASN A 44 18.32 5.74 -4.93
N PHE A 45 17.27 6.43 -5.37
CA PHE A 45 16.93 6.65 -6.76
C PHE A 45 17.55 7.93 -7.35
N LEU A 46 18.26 8.73 -6.55
CA LEU A 46 18.94 9.94 -7.00
C LEU A 46 20.38 9.63 -7.44
N PRO A 47 20.75 9.85 -8.72
CA PRO A 47 22.11 9.61 -9.21
C PRO A 47 23.13 10.48 -8.46
N GLY A 48 24.21 9.86 -7.99
CA GLY A 48 25.30 10.57 -7.30
C GLY A 48 24.98 11.04 -5.87
N SER A 49 23.80 10.71 -5.33
CA SER A 49 23.51 10.99 -3.91
C SER A 49 24.34 10.09 -3.00
N ASN A 50 25.06 10.72 -2.07
CA ASN A 50 25.77 10.07 -0.96
C ASN A 50 24.95 10.11 0.35
N ALA A 51 23.83 10.83 0.37
CA ALA A 51 22.95 10.92 1.53
C ALA A 51 21.82 9.90 1.38
N ARG A 52 22.12 8.63 1.68
CA ARG A 52 21.19 7.50 1.54
C ARG A 52 20.77 6.97 2.92
N ALA A 53 19.59 6.39 2.98
CA ALA A 53 19.06 5.76 4.20
C ALA A 53 19.27 4.23 4.20
N ASP A 54 20.37 3.75 3.59
CA ASP A 54 20.65 2.34 3.34
C ASP A 54 21.64 1.71 4.34
N PHE A 55 21.79 2.31 5.52
CA PHE A 55 22.68 1.82 6.59
C PHE A 55 21.97 0.83 7.52
N PRO A 56 22.71 -0.09 8.20
CA PRO A 56 22.09 -1.14 9.03
C PRO A 56 21.14 -0.67 10.14
N HIS A 57 21.29 0.56 10.64
CA HIS A 57 20.41 1.11 11.67
C HIS A 57 19.11 1.68 11.09
N ASN A 58 19.09 2.00 9.80
CA ASN A 58 17.91 2.49 9.10
C ASN A 58 17.00 1.31 8.76
N GLY A 59 15.75 1.33 9.21
CA GLY A 59 14.81 0.24 8.97
C GLY A 59 14.99 -0.98 9.87
N VAL A 60 15.81 -0.91 10.93
CA VAL A 60 15.97 -2.02 11.90
C VAL A 60 14.64 -2.45 12.53
N ASP A 61 13.72 -1.48 12.72
CA ASP A 61 12.38 -1.68 13.28
C ASP A 61 11.33 -2.12 12.23
N PHE A 62 11.69 -2.16 10.94
CA PHE A 62 10.77 -2.60 9.89
C PHE A 62 10.66 -4.13 9.84
N PRO A 63 9.54 -4.68 9.32
CA PRO A 63 9.48 -6.10 9.00
C PRO A 63 10.67 -6.50 8.13
N GLN A 64 11.38 -7.56 8.52
CA GLN A 64 12.60 -8.08 7.88
C GLN A 64 13.89 -7.29 8.18
N SER A 65 13.81 -6.14 8.86
CA SER A 65 14.98 -5.32 9.25
C SER A 65 15.92 -5.00 8.08
N ILE A 66 15.35 -4.80 6.88
CA ILE A 66 16.11 -4.52 5.67
C ILE A 66 16.16 -3.00 5.48
N PRO A 67 17.35 -2.40 5.37
CA PRO A 67 17.48 -0.99 5.01
C PRO A 67 16.92 -0.74 3.61
N THR A 68 16.23 0.39 3.47
CA THR A 68 15.62 0.84 2.21
C THR A 68 16.63 1.36 1.23
#